data_AF-C6W1A4-F1
#
_entry.id   AF-C6W1A4-F1
#
_cell.length_a   1.000
_cell.length_b   1.000
_cell.length_c   1.000
_cell.angle_alpha   90.00
_cell.angle_beta   90.00
_cell.angle_gamma   90.00
#
_symmetry.space_group_name_H-M   'P 1'
#
loop_
_entity.id
_entity.type
_entity.pdbx_description
1 polymer ?
#
loop_
_entity_poly.entity_id
_entity_poly.type
_entity_poly.pdbx_seq_one_letter_code
_entity_poly.pdbx_strand_id
1 'polypeptide(L)'
;MMDYPHNKQEGRPQWLASIAADNIHEIDVRPVISSGTDPLKMIMEKFRSLHDGEVLCIVNSFTPYPLINLLANQSLAYTEDARAGEIHTWFLKRPQARSAASPPAGPGVRMDSAETFAAAVSVFSEEQIRRIDVRALAAPGPMQAILRELASLPAGQALYVYHKKVPVYLLEEIQDQHYAVHILDHDHGDVRVLIHANDRPDE
;
A
#
# COMPACT_ATOMS: atom_id res chain seq x y z
N MET A 1 27.04 -21.14 -6.79
CA MET A 1 25.75 -21.81 -7.04
C MET A 1 25.08 -21.91 -5.68
N MET A 2 24.18 -20.99 -5.35
CA MET A 2 23.50 -20.98 -4.06
C MET A 2 22.19 -21.73 -4.21
N ASP A 3 22.13 -22.91 -3.59
CA ASP A 3 20.92 -23.69 -3.37
C ASP A 3 19.94 -22.87 -2.53
N TYR A 4 18.91 -22.32 -3.19
CA TYR A 4 17.71 -21.86 -2.50
C TYR A 4 16.85 -23.09 -2.19
N PRO A 5 16.56 -23.40 -0.91
CA PRO A 5 15.72 -24.53 -0.57
C PRO A 5 14.31 -24.28 -1.10
N HIS A 6 13.91 -25.11 -2.06
CA HIS A 6 12.53 -25.27 -2.47
C HIS A 6 11.76 -25.95 -1.34
N ASN A 7 11.16 -25.19 -0.42
CA ASN A 7 10.20 -25.76 0.53
C ASN A 7 8.82 -25.83 -0.14
N LYS A 8 8.60 -26.94 -0.86
CA LYS A 8 7.32 -27.29 -1.48
C LYS A 8 6.59 -28.22 -0.50
N GLN A 9 5.60 -27.68 0.23
CA GLN A 9 4.49 -28.30 1.01
C GLN A 9 4.36 -27.70 2.43
N GLU A 10 3.66 -26.59 2.62
CA GLU A 10 2.98 -26.28 3.90
C GLU A 10 1.65 -25.56 3.60
N GLY A 11 0.53 -26.19 3.99
CA GLY A 11 -0.82 -25.68 3.76
C GLY A 11 -1.10 -24.38 4.51
N ARG A 12 -2.25 -23.77 4.22
CA ARG A 12 -2.77 -22.54 4.85
C ARG A 12 -2.23 -22.32 6.27
N PRO A 13 -1.73 -21.11 6.59
CA PRO A 13 -1.06 -20.86 7.85
C PRO A 13 -1.98 -21.16 9.02
N GLN A 14 -1.41 -21.61 10.14
CA GLN A 14 -2.18 -22.06 11.30
C GLN A 14 -3.15 -20.99 11.83
N TRP A 15 -2.76 -19.71 11.76
CA TRP A 15 -3.68 -18.63 12.12
C TRP A 15 -4.93 -18.66 11.25
N LEU A 16 -4.81 -18.81 9.93
CA LEU A 16 -5.95 -18.85 9.01
C LEU A 16 -6.80 -20.11 9.22
N ALA A 17 -6.16 -21.26 9.48
CA ALA A 17 -6.85 -22.51 9.80
C ALA A 17 -7.62 -22.45 11.12
N SER A 18 -7.25 -21.56 12.04
CA SER A 18 -7.86 -21.40 13.36
C SER A 18 -9.00 -20.37 13.39
N ILE A 19 -9.20 -19.61 12.31
CA ILE A 19 -10.28 -18.62 12.21
C ILE A 19 -11.59 -19.32 11.88
N ALA A 20 -12.66 -18.98 12.62
CA ALA A 20 -14.00 -19.45 12.33
C ALA A 20 -14.49 -18.86 10.99
N ALA A 21 -15.20 -19.65 10.17
CA ALA A 21 -15.67 -19.20 8.86
C ALA A 21 -16.55 -17.93 8.93
N ASP A 22 -17.28 -17.73 10.02
CA ASP A 22 -18.11 -16.53 10.27
C ASP A 22 -17.27 -15.24 10.42
N ASN A 23 -16.00 -15.37 10.80
CA ASN A 23 -15.06 -14.26 10.96
C ASN A 23 -14.25 -13.98 9.67
N ILE A 24 -14.53 -14.71 8.58
CA ILE A 24 -13.89 -14.50 7.27
C ILE A 24 -14.88 -13.77 6.37
N HIS A 25 -14.57 -12.51 6.07
CA HIS A 25 -15.37 -11.65 5.21
C HIS A 25 -14.79 -11.68 3.81
N GLU A 26 -15.48 -12.30 2.86
CA GLU A 26 -15.03 -12.39 1.47
C GLU A 26 -15.52 -11.22 0.60
N ILE A 27 -14.66 -10.77 -0.32
CA ILE A 27 -15.01 -9.80 -1.35
C ILE A 27 -14.36 -10.17 -2.69
N ASP A 28 -15.19 -10.27 -3.74
CA ASP A 28 -14.70 -10.50 -5.11
C ASP A 28 -14.51 -9.17 -5.84
N VAL A 29 -13.26 -8.84 -6.15
CA VAL A 29 -12.89 -7.55 -6.76
C VAL A 29 -12.62 -7.64 -8.26
N ARG A 30 -12.59 -8.86 -8.80
CA ARG A 30 -12.46 -9.11 -10.24
C ARG A 30 -13.47 -8.34 -11.11
N PRO A 31 -14.79 -8.27 -10.79
CA PRO A 31 -15.73 -7.51 -11.61
C PRO A 31 -15.46 -6.00 -11.59
N VAL A 32 -14.98 -5.46 -10.46
CA VAL A 32 -14.62 -4.05 -10.31
C VAL A 32 -13.40 -3.72 -11.20
N ILE A 33 -12.36 -4.56 -11.13
CA ILE A 33 -11.15 -4.43 -11.94
C ILE A 33 -11.48 -4.59 -13.43
N SER A 34 -12.31 -5.57 -13.79
CA SER A 34 -12.73 -5.82 -15.18
C SER A 34 -13.53 -4.66 -15.77
N SER A 35 -14.18 -3.85 -14.92
CA SER A 35 -14.87 -2.62 -15.33
C SER A 35 -13.93 -1.41 -15.43
N GLY A 36 -12.62 -1.59 -15.25
CA GLY A 36 -11.62 -0.53 -15.27
C GLY A 36 -11.59 0.34 -14.01
N THR A 37 -12.32 -0.05 -12.96
CA THR A 37 -12.41 0.68 -11.69
C THR A 37 -11.41 0.14 -10.69
N ASP A 38 -10.84 1.02 -9.88
CA ASP A 38 -9.88 0.64 -8.84
C ASP A 38 -10.61 0.10 -7.59
N PRO A 39 -10.32 -1.14 -7.13
CA PRO A 39 -11.02 -1.75 -6.00
C PRO A 39 -10.45 -1.33 -4.64
N LEU A 40 -9.33 -0.60 -4.58
CA LEU A 40 -8.59 -0.35 -3.34
C LEU A 40 -9.47 0.33 -2.29
N LYS A 41 -10.25 1.34 -2.69
CA LYS A 41 -11.12 2.08 -1.77
C LYS A 41 -12.13 1.15 -1.08
N MET A 42 -12.84 0.34 -1.86
CA MET A 42 -13.81 -0.66 -1.37
C MET A 42 -13.16 -1.67 -0.42
N ILE A 43 -11.98 -2.18 -0.78
CA ILE A 43 -11.21 -3.10 0.04
C ILE A 43 -10.83 -2.44 1.38
N MET A 44 -10.35 -1.20 1.35
CA MET A 44 -9.93 -0.44 2.53
C MET A 44 -11.10 -0.12 3.45
N GLU A 45 -12.25 0.27 2.90
CA GLU A 45 -13.47 0.50 3.68
C GLU A 45 -13.92 -0.79 4.38
N LYS A 46 -13.93 -1.92 3.67
CA LYS A 46 -14.27 -3.21 4.24
C LYS A 46 -13.27 -3.61 5.33
N PHE A 47 -11.96 -3.52 5.07
CA PHE A 47 -10.92 -3.84 6.06
C PHE A 47 -11.01 -2.96 7.32
N ARG A 48 -11.31 -1.66 7.17
CA ARG A 48 -11.52 -0.74 8.29
C ARG A 48 -12.74 -1.10 9.12
N SER A 49 -13.81 -1.61 8.49
CA SER A 49 -15.03 -2.04 9.19
C SER A 49 -14.88 -3.33 10.01
N LEU A 50 -13.84 -4.13 9.74
CA LEU A 50 -13.57 -5.36 10.50
C LEU A 50 -13.12 -5.06 11.93
N HIS A 51 -13.44 -5.96 12.84
CA HIS A 51 -12.90 -6.00 14.20
C HIS A 51 -11.52 -6.69 14.20
N ASP A 52 -10.76 -6.45 15.26
CA ASP A 52 -9.48 -7.14 15.46
C ASP A 52 -9.70 -8.66 15.60
N GLY A 53 -8.89 -9.45 14.90
CA GLY A 53 -9.04 -10.90 14.84
C GLY A 53 -9.96 -11.40 13.72
N GLU A 54 -10.67 -10.51 13.02
CA GLU A 54 -11.41 -10.87 11.80
C GLU A 54 -10.52 -10.85 10.56
N VAL A 55 -10.92 -11.58 9.53
CA VAL A 55 -10.16 -11.76 8.29
C VAL A 55 -10.92 -11.19 7.11
N LEU A 56 -10.25 -10.39 6.28
CA LEU A 56 -10.73 -10.03 4.95
C LEU A 56 -10.15 -11.03 3.93
N CYS A 57 -10.99 -11.75 3.19
CA CYS A 57 -10.58 -12.54 2.03
C CYS A 57 -10.90 -11.76 0.75
N ILE A 58 -9.90 -11.55 -0.11
CA ILE A 58 -10.06 -10.88 -1.38
C ILE A 58 -9.87 -11.88 -2.50
N VAL A 59 -10.87 -12.01 -3.38
CA VAL A 59 -10.77 -12.81 -4.61
C VAL A 59 -10.38 -11.87 -5.75
N ASN A 60 -9.20 -12.13 -6.32
CA ASN A 60 -8.61 -11.36 -7.41
C ASN A 60 -8.10 -12.29 -8.53
N SER A 61 -7.67 -11.71 -9.65
CA SER A 61 -7.03 -12.45 -10.75
C SER A 61 -5.50 -12.41 -10.71
N PHE A 62 -4.91 -11.72 -9.73
CA PHE A 62 -3.46 -11.55 -9.53
C PHE A 62 -3.15 -11.32 -8.05
N THR A 63 -1.92 -11.60 -7.62
CA THR A 63 -1.46 -11.36 -6.25
C THR A 63 -1.37 -9.85 -5.98
N PRO A 64 -2.10 -9.33 -4.97
CA PRO A 64 -2.16 -7.90 -4.71
C PRO A 64 -0.99 -7.43 -3.83
N TYR A 65 0.25 -7.58 -4.29
CA TYR A 65 1.46 -7.18 -3.54
C TYR A 65 1.41 -5.75 -2.96
N PRO A 66 0.93 -4.72 -3.70
CA PRO A 66 0.85 -3.36 -3.16
C PRO A 66 -0.05 -3.29 -1.92
N LEU A 67 -1.15 -4.02 -1.93
CA LEU A 67 -2.11 -4.07 -0.83
C LEU A 67 -1.56 -4.84 0.37
N ILE A 68 -0.84 -5.94 0.11
CA ILE A 68 -0.11 -6.71 1.14
C ILE A 68 0.86 -5.80 1.87
N ASN A 69 1.64 -5.00 1.15
CA ASN A 69 2.59 -4.09 1.76
C ASN A 69 1.90 -2.95 2.54
N LEU A 70 0.85 -2.36 1.94
CA LEU A 70 0.07 -1.30 2.58
C LEU A 70 -0.52 -1.72 3.93
N LEU A 71 -0.97 -2.98 4.05
CA LEU A 71 -1.59 -3.52 5.25
C LEU A 71 -0.62 -4.30 6.16
N ALA A 72 0.68 -4.35 5.84
CA ALA A 72 1.65 -5.20 6.57
C ALA A 72 1.75 -4.86 8.07
N ASN A 73 1.58 -3.59 8.44
CA ASN A 73 1.61 -3.15 9.85
C ASN A 73 0.29 -3.38 10.60
N GLN A 74 -0.81 -3.61 9.87
CA GLN A 74 -2.16 -3.71 10.43
C GLN A 74 -2.74 -5.13 10.30
N SER A 75 -2.05 -6.02 9.58
CA SER A 75 -2.55 -7.36 9.29
C SER A 75 -1.45 -8.38 9.07
N LEU A 76 -1.81 -9.66 9.20
CA LEU A 76 -1.05 -10.76 8.60
C LEU A 76 -1.71 -11.11 7.26
N ALA A 77 -0.91 -11.24 6.21
CA ALA A 77 -1.39 -11.57 4.87
C ALA A 77 -1.00 -13.00 4.48
N TYR A 78 -1.86 -13.68 3.73
CA TYR A 78 -1.58 -14.95 3.06
C TYR A 78 -2.24 -14.97 1.69
N THR A 79 -1.56 -15.50 0.68
CA THR A 79 -2.07 -15.60 -0.68
C THR A 79 -2.02 -17.06 -1.13
N GLU A 80 -3.10 -17.52 -1.78
CA GLU A 80 -3.22 -18.85 -2.38
C GLU A 80 -3.77 -18.73 -3.80
N ASP A 81 -3.18 -19.48 -4.74
CA ASP A 81 -3.79 -19.75 -6.04
C ASP A 81 -4.97 -20.71 -5.85
N ALA A 82 -6.18 -20.21 -6.05
CA ALA A 82 -7.40 -20.98 -6.06
C ALA A 82 -7.65 -21.60 -7.45
N ARG A 83 -8.75 -22.33 -7.58
CA ARG A 83 -9.10 -23.00 -8.85
C ARG A 83 -9.52 -21.97 -9.89
N ALA A 84 -9.37 -22.31 -11.17
CA ALA A 84 -9.82 -21.48 -12.31
C ALA A 84 -9.15 -20.09 -12.45
N GLY A 85 -7.91 -19.92 -11.98
CA GLY A 85 -7.15 -18.67 -12.13
C GLY A 85 -7.56 -17.58 -11.14
N GLU A 86 -8.26 -17.96 -10.08
CA GLU A 86 -8.58 -17.11 -8.94
C GLU A 86 -7.39 -17.07 -7.98
N ILE A 87 -7.09 -15.89 -7.45
CA ILE A 87 -6.09 -15.70 -6.39
C ILE A 87 -6.81 -15.14 -5.18
N HIS A 88 -6.73 -15.89 -4.08
CA HIS A 88 -7.35 -15.52 -2.82
C HIS A 88 -6.27 -14.95 -1.91
N THR A 89 -6.50 -13.75 -1.37
CA THR A 89 -5.60 -13.14 -0.39
C THR A 89 -6.36 -12.84 0.89
N TRP A 90 -5.90 -13.41 2.01
CA TRP A 90 -6.47 -13.21 3.33
C TRP A 90 -5.65 -12.21 4.12
N PHE A 91 -6.33 -11.26 4.77
CA PHE A 91 -5.75 -10.27 5.66
C PHE A 91 -6.39 -10.41 7.04
N LEU A 92 -5.66 -10.99 8.00
CA LEU A 92 -6.06 -11.04 9.40
C LEU A 92 -5.80 -9.69 10.05
N LYS A 93 -6.84 -8.96 10.43
CA LYS A 93 -6.71 -7.67 11.10
C LYS A 93 -6.13 -7.86 12.49
N ARG A 94 -5.03 -7.15 12.78
CA ARG A 94 -4.39 -7.17 14.09
C ARG A 94 -4.70 -5.88 14.85
N PRO A 95 -4.87 -5.97 16.18
CA PRO A 95 -4.97 -4.77 16.99
C PRO A 95 -3.73 -3.93 16.76
N GLN A 96 -3.95 -2.67 16.36
CA GLN A 96 -2.87 -1.69 16.40
C GLN A 96 -2.44 -1.62 17.86
N ALA A 97 -1.23 -2.12 18.14
CA ALA A 97 -0.54 -1.68 19.33
C ALA A 97 -0.54 -0.15 19.24
N ARG A 98 -1.24 0.53 20.15
CA ARG A 98 -1.09 1.97 20.38
C ARG A 98 0.35 2.19 20.85
N SER A 99 1.30 2.10 19.93
CA SER A 99 2.62 2.68 20.13
C SER A 99 2.39 4.18 20.11
N ALA A 100 2.40 4.75 21.32
CA ALA A 100 2.67 6.16 21.52
C ALA A 100 3.79 6.59 20.57
N ALA A 101 3.53 7.65 19.80
CA ALA A 101 4.48 8.44 19.04
C ALA A 101 5.89 7.81 18.90
N SER A 102 6.04 6.95 17.91
CA SER A 102 7.34 6.67 17.30
C SER A 102 7.10 6.56 15.80
N PRO A 103 7.82 7.33 14.96
CA PRO A 103 7.72 7.16 13.52
C PRO A 103 8.13 5.73 13.15
N PRO A 104 7.49 5.10 12.16
CA PRO A 104 7.84 3.75 11.74
C PRO A 104 9.28 3.75 11.22
N ALA A 105 10.12 2.90 11.79
CA ALA A 105 11.33 2.47 11.13
C ALA A 105 10.94 1.37 10.12
N GLY A 106 10.61 1.77 8.90
CA GLY A 106 10.41 0.89 7.76
C GLY A 106 10.04 1.69 6.51
N PRO A 107 10.48 1.30 5.29
CA PRO A 107 9.99 1.90 4.05
C PRO A 107 8.50 1.57 3.93
N GLY A 108 7.66 2.57 4.22
CA GLY A 108 6.28 2.32 4.61
C GLY A 108 5.33 3.20 3.83
N VAL A 109 4.67 2.62 2.84
CA VAL A 109 3.52 3.26 2.21
C VAL A 109 2.40 3.37 3.23
N ARG A 110 1.81 4.57 3.36
CA ARG A 110 0.74 4.86 4.30
C ARG A 110 -0.39 5.59 3.62
N MET A 111 -1.61 5.15 3.89
CA MET A 111 -2.82 5.89 3.56
C MET A 111 -3.20 6.77 4.74
N ASP A 112 -3.06 8.07 4.52
CA ASP A 112 -3.25 9.12 5.50
C ASP A 112 -4.64 9.74 5.43
N SER A 113 -5.09 10.28 6.56
CA SER A 113 -6.23 11.19 6.61
C SER A 113 -5.76 12.60 6.26
N ALA A 114 -6.67 13.51 5.95
CA ALA A 114 -6.31 14.90 5.62
C ALA A 114 -5.43 15.56 6.70
N GLU A 115 -5.72 15.29 7.97
CA GLU A 115 -4.96 15.81 9.12
C GLU A 115 -3.54 15.23 9.20
N THR A 116 -3.38 13.91 9.07
CA THR A 116 -2.05 13.27 9.16
C THR A 116 -1.19 13.56 7.93
N PHE A 117 -1.81 13.66 6.76
CA PHE A 117 -1.13 14.06 5.53
C PHE A 117 -0.66 15.53 5.62
N ALA A 118 -1.50 16.44 6.11
CA ALA A 118 -1.10 17.83 6.33
C ALA A 118 0.07 17.93 7.31
N ALA A 119 0.04 17.16 8.40
CA ALA A 119 1.14 17.09 9.35
C ALA A 119 2.44 16.59 8.71
N ALA A 120 2.37 15.54 7.88
CA ALA A 120 3.54 15.03 7.14
C ALA A 120 4.12 16.05 6.15
N VAL A 121 3.25 16.78 5.44
CA VAL A 121 3.68 17.87 4.54
C VAL A 121 4.34 19.00 5.34
N SER A 122 3.79 19.38 6.51
CA SER A 122 4.33 20.45 7.36
C SER A 122 5.70 20.15 7.98
N VAL A 123 6.20 18.91 7.89
CA VAL A 123 7.58 18.58 8.28
C VAL A 123 8.60 19.26 7.35
N PHE A 124 8.21 19.50 6.09
CA PHE A 124 9.07 20.09 5.07
C PHE A 124 8.71 21.56 4.84
N SER A 125 9.72 22.42 4.69
CA SER A 125 9.51 23.80 4.26
C SER A 125 9.04 23.85 2.81
N GLU A 126 8.37 24.92 2.37
CA GLU A 126 7.87 25.02 1.00
C GLU A 126 8.95 24.87 -0.08
N GLU A 127 10.16 25.34 0.20
CA GLU A 127 11.35 25.19 -0.66
C GLU A 127 11.91 23.76 -0.71
N GLN A 128 11.57 22.93 0.27
CA GLN A 128 11.94 21.51 0.35
C GLN A 128 10.88 20.60 -0.29
N ILE A 129 9.74 21.14 -0.72
CA ILE A 129 8.65 20.39 -1.33
C ILE A 129 8.60 20.67 -2.82
N ARG A 130 9.07 19.71 -3.60
CA ARG A 130 8.94 19.74 -5.05
C ARG A 130 7.57 19.23 -5.46
N ARG A 131 6.81 19.99 -6.24
CA ARG A 131 5.43 19.63 -6.66
C ARG A 131 5.39 19.25 -8.13
N ILE A 132 4.75 18.12 -8.45
CA ILE A 132 4.50 17.67 -9.82
C ILE A 132 3.04 17.27 -10.00
N ASP A 133 2.44 17.67 -11.13
CA ASP A 133 1.12 17.21 -11.55
C ASP A 133 1.23 16.21 -12.70
N VAL A 134 0.76 14.99 -12.47
CA VAL A 134 0.77 13.91 -13.46
C VAL A 134 -0.62 13.50 -13.92
N ARG A 135 -1.66 14.23 -13.52
CA ARG A 135 -3.07 13.90 -13.82
C ARG A 135 -3.35 13.94 -15.33
N ALA A 136 -2.63 14.76 -16.09
CA ALA A 136 -2.77 14.85 -17.54
C ALA A 136 -2.11 13.70 -18.31
N LEU A 137 -1.25 12.90 -17.67
CA LEU A 137 -0.44 11.88 -18.33
C LEU A 137 -1.20 10.54 -18.44
N ALA A 138 -1.17 9.94 -19.64
CA ALA A 138 -1.63 8.57 -19.84
C ALA A 138 -0.60 7.56 -19.31
N ALA A 139 -1.06 6.39 -18.85
CA ALA A 139 -0.15 5.34 -18.39
C ALA A 139 0.82 4.89 -19.50
N PRO A 140 2.11 4.64 -19.21
CA PRO A 140 2.81 4.69 -17.92
C PRO A 140 3.43 6.07 -17.57
N GLY A 141 3.06 7.14 -18.26
CA GLY A 141 3.62 8.48 -18.11
C GLY A 141 3.68 9.03 -16.67
N PRO A 142 2.64 8.88 -15.82
CA PRO A 142 2.70 9.33 -14.44
C PRO A 142 3.87 8.71 -13.66
N MET A 143 4.05 7.40 -13.79
CA MET A 143 5.11 6.66 -13.09
C MET A 143 6.49 7.13 -13.52
N GLN A 144 6.74 7.24 -14.83
CA GLN A 144 8.03 7.69 -15.36
C GLN A 144 8.39 9.12 -14.94
N ALA A 145 7.39 10.00 -14.88
CA ALA A 145 7.60 11.37 -14.43
C ALA A 145 7.98 11.43 -12.94
N ILE A 146 7.29 10.66 -12.10
CA ILE A 146 7.57 10.60 -10.66
C ILE A 146 8.96 10.00 -10.39
N LEU A 147 9.30 8.86 -11.01
CA LEU A 147 10.61 8.23 -10.84
C LEU A 147 11.76 9.16 -11.25
N ARG A 148 11.58 9.94 -12.33
CA ARG A 148 12.58 10.92 -12.78
C ARG A 148 12.79 12.04 -11.77
N GLU A 149 11.70 12.57 -11.21
CA GLU A 149 11.77 13.62 -10.19
C GLU A 149 12.41 13.08 -8.90
N LEU A 150 12.06 11.86 -8.49
CA LEU A 150 12.68 11.18 -7.34
C LEU A 150 14.18 10.98 -7.53
N ALA A 151 14.62 10.55 -8.73
CA ALA A 151 16.04 10.36 -9.04
C ALA A 151 16.85 11.68 -9.02
N SER A 152 16.19 12.82 -9.17
CA SER A 152 16.80 14.16 -9.12
C SER A 152 16.45 14.92 -7.84
N LEU A 153 15.78 14.26 -6.88
CA LEU A 153 15.32 14.89 -5.65
C LEU A 153 16.51 15.01 -4.67
N PRO A 154 16.81 16.22 -4.16
CA PRO A 154 17.89 16.39 -3.19
C PRO A 154 17.60 15.66 -1.87
N ALA A 155 18.65 15.27 -1.16
CA ALA A 155 18.52 14.72 0.19
C ALA A 155 17.78 15.72 1.12
N GLY A 156 16.88 15.21 1.96
CA GLY A 156 16.07 16.03 2.85
C GLY A 156 14.92 16.81 2.18
N GLN A 157 14.62 16.54 0.91
CA GLN A 157 13.44 17.07 0.22
C GLN A 157 12.35 16.02 0.03
N ALA A 158 11.13 16.51 -0.21
CA ALA A 158 9.96 15.69 -0.49
C ALA A 158 9.38 16.01 -1.87
N LEU A 159 8.89 14.99 -2.56
CA LEU A 159 8.12 15.10 -3.79
C LEU A 159 6.64 14.99 -3.47
N TYR A 160 5.90 16.04 -3.80
CA TYR A 160 4.45 16.10 -3.72
C TYR A 160 3.85 15.91 -5.11
N VAL A 161 3.01 14.90 -5.26
CA VAL A 161 2.44 14.48 -6.54
C VAL A 161 0.93 14.65 -6.52
N TYR A 162 0.40 15.32 -7.55
CA TYR A 162 -1.03 15.30 -7.87
C TYR A 162 -1.30 14.17 -8.85
N HIS A 163 -2.14 13.21 -8.45
CA HIS A 163 -2.45 12.01 -9.22
C HIS A 163 -3.97 11.77 -9.30
N LYS A 164 -4.42 11.02 -10.31
CA LYS A 164 -5.85 10.71 -10.52
C LYS A 164 -6.36 9.52 -9.71
N LYS A 165 -5.44 8.72 -9.17
CA LYS A 165 -5.68 7.44 -8.48
C LYS A 165 -4.43 7.03 -7.71
N VAL A 166 -4.52 6.06 -6.82
CA VAL A 166 -3.34 5.56 -6.10
C VAL A 166 -2.38 4.87 -7.09
N PRO A 167 -1.10 5.30 -7.18
CA PRO A 167 -0.16 4.77 -8.16
C PRO A 167 0.46 3.45 -7.67
N VAL A 168 -0.32 2.37 -7.62
CA VAL A 168 0.10 1.07 -7.04
C VAL A 168 1.41 0.52 -7.61
N TYR A 169 1.62 0.60 -8.93
CA TYR A 169 2.86 0.14 -9.58
C TYR A 169 4.10 0.96 -9.16
N LEU A 170 3.93 2.26 -8.92
CA LEU A 170 5.03 3.09 -8.42
C LEU A 170 5.48 2.61 -7.05
N LEU A 171 4.52 2.23 -6.19
CA LEU A 171 4.81 1.74 -4.84
C LEU A 171 5.68 0.48 -4.87
N GLU A 172 5.49 -0.40 -5.87
CA GLU A 172 6.32 -1.59 -6.07
C GLU A 172 7.74 -1.24 -6.54
N GLU A 173 7.88 -0.25 -7.43
CA GLU A 173 9.19 0.18 -7.96
C GLU A 173 10.07 0.85 -6.90
N ILE A 174 9.47 1.53 -5.92
CA ILE A 174 10.20 2.30 -4.88
C ILE A 174 10.25 1.61 -3.51
N GLN A 175 9.71 0.39 -3.39
CA GLN A 175 9.65 -0.35 -2.12
C GLN A 175 11.02 -0.65 -1.51
N ASP A 176 12.04 -0.84 -2.35
CA ASP A 176 13.41 -1.17 -1.94
C ASP A 176 14.24 0.08 -1.58
N GLN A 177 13.78 1.27 -1.97
CA GLN A 177 14.62 2.47 -2.06
C GLN A 177 14.56 3.39 -0.83
N HIS A 178 14.32 2.86 0.38
CA HIS A 178 14.25 3.64 1.62
C HIS A 178 13.30 4.87 1.56
N TYR A 179 12.24 4.84 0.75
CA TYR A 179 11.27 5.94 0.70
C TYR A 179 10.13 5.75 1.70
N ALA A 180 9.69 6.85 2.30
CA ALA A 180 8.41 6.97 2.97
C ALA A 180 7.40 7.58 1.99
N VAL A 181 6.21 6.98 1.93
CA VAL A 181 5.14 7.39 1.00
C VAL A 181 3.86 7.63 1.77
N HIS A 182 3.37 8.85 1.75
CA HIS A 182 2.09 9.26 2.31
C HIS A 182 1.08 9.44 1.19
N ILE A 183 -0.11 8.86 1.33
CA ILE A 183 -1.16 8.88 0.31
C ILE A 183 -2.43 9.43 0.92
N LEU A 184 -2.92 10.53 0.37
CA LEU A 184 -4.23 11.10 0.66
C LEU A 184 -5.12 10.91 -0.56
N ASP A 185 -6.08 10.00 -0.44
CA ASP A 185 -7.11 9.74 -1.44
C ASP A 185 -8.30 10.67 -1.18
N HIS A 186 -8.44 11.73 -1.98
CA HIS A 186 -9.71 12.44 -2.06
C HIS A 186 -10.61 11.72 -3.06
N ASP A 187 -11.87 11.54 -2.66
CA ASP A 187 -12.92 11.02 -3.51
C ASP A 187 -12.99 11.80 -4.85
N HIS A 188 -13.41 11.15 -5.94
CA HIS A 188 -13.48 11.71 -7.30
C HIS A 188 -12.14 11.90 -8.06
N GLY A 189 -11.11 11.11 -7.74
CA GLY A 189 -9.89 11.06 -8.55
C GLY A 189 -8.93 12.23 -8.30
N ASP A 190 -8.90 12.75 -7.07
CA ASP A 190 -7.85 13.66 -6.59
C ASP A 190 -7.02 12.94 -5.53
N VAL A 191 -5.95 12.27 -5.96
CA VAL A 191 -5.03 11.59 -5.06
C VAL A 191 -3.78 12.44 -4.90
N ARG A 192 -3.40 12.71 -3.67
CA ARG A 192 -2.17 13.41 -3.31
C ARG A 192 -1.21 12.41 -2.73
N VAL A 193 0.02 12.39 -3.27
CA VAL A 193 1.07 11.50 -2.78
C VAL A 193 2.25 12.35 -2.37
N LEU A 194 2.76 12.17 -1.16
CA LEU A 194 4.01 12.77 -0.69
C LEU A 194 5.03 11.64 -0.54
N ILE A 195 6.18 11.79 -1.21
CA ILE A 195 7.26 10.82 -1.21
C ILE A 195 8.52 11.51 -0.72
N HIS A 196 9.21 10.95 0.27
CA HIS A 196 10.48 11.47 0.74
C HIS A 196 11.41 10.33 1.16
N ALA A 197 12.72 10.54 1.08
CA ALA A 197 13.67 9.56 1.59
C ALA A 197 13.48 9.44 3.11
N ASN A 198 13.57 8.20 3.61
CA ASN A 198 13.67 7.87 5.02
C ASN A 198 15.14 8.00 5.44
N ASP A 199 15.77 9.10 5.07
CA ASP A 199 17.12 9.42 5.51
C ASP A 199 17.00 9.92 6.95
N ARG A 200 17.28 9.04 7.92
CA ARG A 200 17.79 9.55 9.18
C ARG A 200 19.16 10.14 8.86
N PRO A 201 19.47 11.38 9.27
CA PRO A 201 20.86 11.69 9.55
C PRO A 201 21.28 10.69 10.65
N ASP A 202 22.03 9.67 10.26
CA ASP A 202 22.83 8.88 11.18
C ASP A 202 23.85 9.89 11.74
N GLU A 203 23.59 10.36 12.96
CA GLU A 203 24.54 11.14 13.75
C GLU A 203 25.40 10.20 14.58
#